data_AF-A0AAW4Z7F1-F1
#
_entry.id   AF-A0AAW4Z7F1-F1
#
_cell.length_a   1.000
_cell.length_b   1.000
_cell.length_c   1.000
_cell.angle_alpha   90.00
_cell.angle_beta   90.00
_cell.angle_gamma   90.00
#
_symmetry.space_group_name_H-M   'P 1'
#
loop_
_entity.id
_entity.type
_entity.pdbx_description
1 polymer ?
#
loop_
_entity_poly.entity_id
_entity_poly.type
_entity_poly.pdbx_seq_one_letter_code
_entity_poly.pdbx_strand_id
1 'polypeptide(L)'
;MSPLKEINAIFVESNKLINFLYSNMYTPPFTISSRAIHLIADISALVERYAIRMEQEDALLLRKINRIKTIQGSLAIEGNTLSESQITDILDGKHIVAPIREIQEVRNAIKTYNSYHTA
;
A
#
# COMPACT_ATOMS: atom_id res chain seq x y z
N MET A 1 -33.20 -37.64 -33.64
CA MET A 1 -33.24 -36.26 -33.09
C MET A 1 -32.59 -35.34 -34.12
N SER A 2 -33.09 -34.12 -34.37
CA SER A 2 -32.50 -33.27 -35.44
C SER A 2 -31.14 -32.70 -35.01
N PRO A 3 -30.15 -32.61 -35.91
CA PRO A 3 -28.81 -32.06 -35.61
C PRO A 3 -28.86 -30.65 -34.97
N LEU A 4 -29.86 -29.85 -35.36
CA LEU A 4 -30.10 -28.51 -34.81
C LEU A 4 -30.46 -28.52 -33.32
N LYS A 5 -31.11 -29.58 -32.82
CA LYS A 5 -31.47 -29.70 -31.40
C LYS A 5 -30.24 -29.99 -30.53
N GLU A 6 -29.27 -30.69 -31.09
CA GLU A 6 -28.02 -31.09 -30.43
C GLU A 6 -27.04 -29.91 -30.36
N ILE A 7 -26.91 -29.14 -31.45
CA ILE A 7 -26.13 -27.89 -31.48
C ILE A 7 -26.66 -26.88 -30.45
N ASN A 8 -27.99 -26.72 -30.37
CA ASN A 8 -28.61 -25.83 -29.38
C ASN A 8 -28.36 -26.29 -27.93
N ALA A 9 -28.37 -27.60 -27.67
CA ALA A 9 -28.08 -28.13 -26.35
C ALA A 9 -26.62 -27.86 -25.92
N ILE A 10 -25.66 -28.04 -26.83
CA ILE A 10 -24.23 -27.77 -26.60
C ILE A 10 -24.00 -26.27 -26.33
N PHE A 11 -24.67 -25.40 -27.09
CA PHE A 11 -24.57 -23.94 -26.90
C PHE A 11 -25.11 -23.48 -25.54
N VAL A 12 -26.23 -24.05 -25.09
CA VAL A 12 -26.82 -23.73 -23.78
C VAL A 12 -25.92 -24.20 -22.63
N GLU A 13 -25.38 -25.41 -22.69
CA GLU A 13 -24.47 -25.92 -21.66
C GLU A 13 -23.14 -25.16 -21.61
N SER A 14 -22.61 -24.78 -22.78
CA SER A 14 -21.40 -23.95 -22.85
C SER A 14 -21.60 -22.58 -22.19
N ASN A 15 -22.75 -21.93 -22.41
CA ASN A 15 -23.08 -20.66 -21.75
C ASN A 15 -23.32 -20.82 -20.23
N LYS A 16 -23.91 -21.93 -19.78
CA LYS A 16 -24.02 -22.22 -18.34
C LYS A 16 -22.65 -22.37 -17.69
N LEU A 17 -21.74 -23.12 -18.31
CA LEU A 17 -20.37 -23.30 -17.82
C LEU A 17 -19.63 -21.97 -17.75
N ILE A 18 -19.75 -21.14 -18.78
CA ILE A 18 -19.19 -19.79 -18.81
C ILE A 18 -19.74 -18.94 -17.66
N ASN A 19 -21.06 -18.87 -17.49
CA ASN A 19 -21.68 -18.09 -16.42
C ASN A 19 -21.34 -18.63 -15.02
N PHE A 20 -21.22 -19.96 -14.86
CA PHE A 20 -20.77 -20.60 -13.63
C PHE A 20 -19.31 -20.25 -13.30
N LEU A 21 -18.43 -20.18 -14.30
CA LEU A 21 -17.04 -19.77 -14.11
C LEU A 21 -16.94 -18.28 -13.72
N TYR A 22 -17.72 -17.40 -14.38
CA TYR A 22 -17.71 -15.97 -14.06
C TYR A 22 -18.40 -15.62 -12.72
N SER A 23 -19.38 -16.41 -12.28
CA SER A 23 -20.05 -16.20 -10.98
C SER A 23 -19.22 -16.66 -9.76
N ASN A 24 -18.20 -17.49 -9.97
CA ASN A 24 -17.22 -17.87 -8.93
C ASN A 24 -16.01 -16.93 -8.85
N MET A 25 -15.93 -15.90 -9.70
CA MET A 25 -14.88 -14.90 -9.58
C MET A 25 -15.22 -13.97 -8.41
N TYR A 26 -14.30 -13.92 -7.42
CA TYR A 26 -14.44 -13.04 -6.27
C TYR A 26 -14.67 -11.59 -6.74
N THR A 27 -15.84 -11.07 -6.43
CA THR A 27 -16.18 -9.66 -6.60
C THR A 27 -16.03 -8.97 -5.25
N PRO A 28 -15.02 -8.09 -5.09
CA PRO A 28 -14.88 -7.33 -3.86
C PRO A 28 -16.16 -6.54 -3.54
N PRO A 29 -16.65 -6.55 -2.30
CA PRO A 29 -17.94 -5.95 -1.94
C PRO A 29 -17.83 -4.44 -1.72
N PHE A 30 -17.29 -3.70 -2.69
CA PHE A 30 -17.24 -2.24 -2.67
C PHE A 30 -17.94 -1.62 -3.88
N THR A 31 -18.54 -0.45 -3.67
CA THR A 31 -19.19 0.34 -4.72
C THR A 31 -18.52 1.71 -4.79
N ILE A 32 -18.33 2.22 -6.01
CA ILE A 32 -17.76 3.56 -6.21
C ILE A 32 -18.84 4.58 -5.85
N SER A 33 -18.56 5.41 -4.85
CA SER A 33 -19.41 6.52 -4.45
C SER A 33 -18.91 7.84 -5.06
N SER A 34 -19.80 8.82 -5.21
CA SER A 34 -19.40 10.18 -5.61
C SER A 34 -18.35 10.76 -4.65
N ARG A 35 -18.43 10.44 -3.35
CA ARG A 35 -17.43 10.85 -2.37
C ARG A 35 -16.05 10.27 -2.68
N ALA A 36 -15.97 9.00 -3.06
CA ALA A 36 -14.72 8.37 -3.45
C ALA A 36 -14.13 9.05 -4.70
N ILE A 37 -14.96 9.38 -5.69
CA ILE A 37 -14.52 10.10 -6.91
C ILE A 37 -13.94 11.47 -6.54
N HIS A 38 -14.61 12.22 -5.66
CA HIS A 38 -14.11 13.52 -5.20
C HIS A 38 -12.77 13.38 -4.47
N LEU A 39 -12.63 12.40 -3.57
CA LEU A 39 -11.37 12.15 -2.88
C LEU A 39 -10.24 11.77 -3.84
N ILE A 40 -10.52 10.97 -4.87
CA ILE A 40 -9.54 10.62 -5.91
C ILE A 40 -9.05 11.89 -6.63
N ALA A 41 -9.96 12.78 -7.01
CA ALA A 41 -9.59 14.03 -7.66
C ALA A 41 -8.73 14.92 -6.75
N ASP A 42 -9.13 15.08 -5.48
CA ASP A 42 -8.40 15.89 -4.49
C ASP A 42 -6.99 15.33 -4.24
N ILE A 43 -6.88 14.01 -4.04
CA ILE A 43 -5.60 13.32 -3.85
C ILE A 43 -4.72 13.47 -5.09
N SER A 44 -5.26 13.32 -6.29
CA SER A 44 -4.49 13.45 -7.53
C SER A 44 -3.88 14.84 -7.68
N ALA A 45 -4.67 15.89 -7.40
CA ALA A 45 -4.17 17.27 -7.41
C ALA A 45 -3.10 17.53 -6.33
N LEU A 46 -3.22 16.89 -5.16
CA LEU A 46 -2.20 16.97 -4.10
C LEU A 46 -0.90 16.25 -4.49
N VAL A 47 -0.99 15.07 -5.10
CA VAL A 47 0.17 14.29 -5.56
C VAL A 47 0.96 15.06 -6.61
N GLU A 48 0.31 15.74 -7.53
CA GLU A 48 0.98 16.58 -8.53
C GLU A 48 1.76 17.73 -7.88
N ARG A 49 1.13 18.45 -6.94
CA ARG A 49 1.82 19.51 -6.17
C ARG A 49 3.00 18.96 -5.36
N TYR A 50 2.84 17.76 -4.80
CA TYR A 50 3.90 17.08 -4.07
C TYR A 50 5.08 16.73 -4.98
N ALA A 51 4.83 16.21 -6.20
CA ALA A 51 5.87 15.89 -7.16
C ALA A 51 6.73 17.13 -7.48
N ILE A 52 6.09 18.26 -7.78
CA ILE A 52 6.77 19.55 -8.02
C ILE A 52 7.60 19.97 -6.79
N ARG A 53 7.05 19.82 -5.57
CA ARG A 53 7.76 20.18 -4.33
C ARG A 53 9.03 19.33 -4.12
N MET A 54 9.04 18.09 -4.60
CA MET A 54 10.17 17.17 -4.49
C MET A 54 11.26 17.38 -5.54
N GLU A 55 11.10 18.33 -6.46
CA GLU A 55 12.16 18.78 -7.39
C GLU A 55 13.08 19.84 -6.76
N GLN A 56 12.74 20.34 -5.57
CA GLN A 56 13.53 21.35 -4.86
C GLN A 56 14.79 20.75 -4.21
N GLU A 57 15.78 21.60 -3.95
CA GLU A 57 17.11 21.19 -3.45
C GLU A 57 17.06 20.43 -2.12
N ASP A 58 16.07 20.68 -1.28
CA ASP A 58 15.89 20.05 0.03
C ASP A 58 15.15 18.71 -0.01
N ALA A 59 14.79 18.20 -1.19
CA ALA A 59 14.00 16.97 -1.34
C ALA A 59 14.63 15.74 -0.67
N LEU A 60 15.96 15.60 -0.70
CA LEU A 60 16.66 14.50 -0.03
C LEU A 60 16.49 14.54 1.49
N LEU A 61 16.60 15.73 2.08
CA LEU A 61 16.39 15.93 3.51
C LEU A 61 14.94 15.61 3.89
N LEU A 62 13.98 16.10 3.10
CA LEU A 62 12.56 15.83 3.32
C LEU A 62 12.23 14.34 3.20
N ARG A 63 12.84 13.62 2.25
CA ARG A 63 12.70 12.15 2.15
C ARG A 63 13.22 11.45 3.41
N LYS A 64 14.38 11.87 3.93
CA LYS A 64 14.92 11.31 5.19
C LYS A 64 13.96 11.54 6.36
N ILE A 65 13.46 12.78 6.51
CA ILE A 65 12.50 13.14 7.57
C ILE A 65 11.20 12.36 7.44
N ASN A 66 10.58 12.35 6.25
CA ASN A 66 9.33 11.65 6.01
C ASN A 66 9.46 10.15 6.28
N ARG A 67 10.62 9.56 5.95
CA ARG A 67 10.88 8.16 6.24
C ARG A 67 10.92 7.85 7.74
N ILE A 68 11.58 8.70 8.53
CA ILE A 68 11.61 8.57 9.99
C ILE A 68 10.17 8.63 10.53
N LYS A 69 9.38 9.60 10.05
CA LYS A 69 7.96 9.75 10.43
C LYS A 69 7.11 8.55 10.04
N THR A 70 7.29 8.01 8.85
CA THR A 70 6.58 6.79 8.41
C THR A 70 6.90 5.60 9.30
N ILE A 71 8.17 5.39 9.63
CA ILE A 71 8.59 4.30 10.53
C ILE A 71 7.98 4.50 11.92
N GLN A 72 8.06 5.72 12.45
CA GLN A 72 7.52 6.06 13.76
C GLN A 72 6.00 5.85 13.82
N GLY A 73 5.26 6.39 12.86
CA GLY A 73 3.80 6.28 12.82
C GLY A 73 3.32 4.83 12.72
N SER A 74 3.94 4.04 11.84
CA SER A 74 3.60 2.62 11.70
C SER A 74 3.84 1.83 12.99
N LEU A 75 4.99 2.04 13.63
CA LEU A 75 5.33 1.30 14.85
C LEU A 75 4.56 1.79 16.08
N ALA A 76 4.23 3.08 16.14
CA ALA A 76 3.42 3.64 17.22
C ALA A 76 1.99 3.06 17.23
N ILE A 77 1.42 2.75 16.07
CA ILE A 77 0.12 2.05 15.98
C ILE A 77 0.20 0.67 16.65
N GLU A 78 1.34 -0.01 16.53
CA GLU A 78 1.62 -1.31 17.13
C GLU A 78 2.13 -1.21 18.59
N GLY A 79 2.12 -0.02 19.17
CA GLY A 79 2.48 0.23 20.58
C GLY A 79 3.96 0.46 20.85
N ASN A 80 4.79 0.65 19.82
CA ASN A 80 6.18 1.07 20.00
C ASN A 80 6.25 2.51 20.53
N THR A 81 7.15 2.78 21.47
CA THR A 81 7.21 4.05 22.19
C THR A 81 8.38 4.95 21.78
N LEU A 82 9.21 4.50 20.82
CA LEU A 82 10.39 5.25 20.40
C LEU A 82 10.02 6.53 19.64
N SER A 83 10.69 7.61 20.01
CA SER A 83 10.52 8.92 19.38
C SER A 83 11.21 8.98 18.01
N GLU A 84 10.84 9.98 17.20
CA GLU A 84 11.55 10.29 15.95
C GLU A 84 13.05 10.50 16.16
N SER A 85 13.46 11.13 17.28
CA SER A 85 14.88 11.34 17.60
C SER A 85 15.60 10.03 17.91
N GLN A 86 14.97 9.12 18.66
CA GLN A 86 15.55 7.81 18.95
C GLN A 86 15.65 6.95 17.68
N ILE A 87 14.65 7.01 16.80
CA ILE A 87 14.70 6.35 15.48
C ILE A 87 15.82 6.94 14.63
N THR A 88 16.01 8.26 14.67
CA THR A 88 17.14 8.95 13.99
C THR A 88 18.48 8.47 14.52
N ASP A 89 18.63 8.37 15.84
CA ASP A 89 19.86 7.89 16.47
C ASP A 89 20.16 6.43 16.11
N ILE A 90 19.14 5.57 16.00
CA ILE A 90 19.30 4.19 15.49
C ILE A 90 19.78 4.20 14.03
N LEU A 91 19.20 5.06 13.17
CA LEU A 91 19.59 5.19 11.76
C LEU A 91 21.02 5.69 11.60
N ASP A 92 21.44 6.64 12.45
CA ASP A 92 22.79 7.20 12.47
C ASP A 92 23.81 6.27 13.17
N GLY A 93 23.38 5.10 13.65
CA GLY A 93 24.24 4.11 14.31
C GLY A 93 24.68 4.48 15.73
N LYS A 94 24.01 5.45 16.36
CA LYS A 94 24.30 5.87 17.74
C LYS A 94 23.73 4.88 18.75
N HIS A 95 24.36 4.85 19.93
CA HIS A 95 23.84 4.09 21.06
C HIS A 95 22.61 4.77 21.65
N ILE A 96 21.57 3.98 21.91
CA ILE A 96 20.36 4.42 22.62
C ILE A 96 20.01 3.43 23.73
N VAL A 97 19.31 3.92 24.75
CA VAL A 97 18.77 3.11 25.84
C VAL A 97 17.26 3.00 25.63
N ALA A 98 16.78 1.79 25.36
CA ALA A 98 15.38 1.48 25.11
C ALA A 98 15.14 -0.04 25.21
N PRO A 99 13.88 -0.50 25.30
CA PRO A 99 13.56 -1.93 25.24
C PRO A 99 14.14 -2.56 23.96
N ILE A 100 14.90 -3.65 24.13
CA ILE A 100 15.61 -4.33 23.02
C ILE A 100 14.65 -4.71 21.89
N ARG A 101 13.43 -5.15 22.25
CA ARG A 101 12.37 -5.48 21.30
C ARG A 101 12.00 -4.29 20.41
N GLU A 102 11.75 -3.12 20.99
CA GLU A 102 11.36 -1.92 20.25
C GLU A 102 12.48 -1.44 19.33
N ILE A 103 13.74 -1.51 19.78
CA ILE A 103 14.91 -1.24 18.93
C ILE A 103 14.94 -2.19 17.73
N GLN A 104 14.67 -3.48 17.96
CA GLN A 104 14.68 -4.47 16.89
C GLN A 104 13.53 -4.27 15.91
N GLU A 105 12.34 -3.88 16.38
CA GLU A 105 11.20 -3.51 15.53
C GLU A 105 11.54 -2.33 14.62
N VAL A 106 12.17 -1.27 15.15
CA VAL A 106 12.66 -0.14 14.34
C VAL A 106 13.70 -0.60 13.32
N ARG A 107 14.69 -1.40 13.72
CA ARG A 107 15.70 -1.95 12.78
C ARG A 107 15.08 -2.78 11.67
N ASN A 108 14.08 -3.60 12.00
CA ASN A 108 13.35 -4.39 11.03
C ASN A 108 12.56 -3.51 10.08
N ALA A 109 11.83 -2.51 10.59
CA ALA A 109 11.09 -1.55 9.78
C ALA A 109 12.04 -0.79 8.82
N ILE A 110 13.18 -0.29 9.31
CA ILE A 110 14.20 0.37 8.48
C ILE A 110 14.64 -0.56 7.33
N LYS A 111 14.95 -1.82 7.65
CA LYS A 111 15.37 -2.83 6.66
C LYS A 111 14.27 -3.09 5.63
N THR A 112 13.02 -3.24 6.07
CA THR A 112 11.86 -3.45 5.20
C THR A 112 11.63 -2.26 4.26
N TYR A 113 11.58 -1.03 4.77
CA TYR A 113 11.41 0.14 3.91
C TYR A 113 12.61 0.36 2.97
N ASN A 114 13.81 -0.13 3.30
CA ASN A 114 14.97 -0.11 2.40
C ASN A 114 14.80 -1.09 1.24
N SER A 115 14.19 -2.27 1.46
CA SER A 115 14.04 -3.27 0.40
C SER A 115 13.02 -2.90 -0.68
N TYR A 116 12.09 -1.99 -0.37
CA TYR A 116 11.09 -1.49 -1.33
C TYR A 116 11.46 -0.13 -1.94
N HIS A 117 12.63 0.41 -1.61
CA HIS A 117 13.12 1.62 -2.26
C HIS A 117 13.79 1.26 -3.58
N THR A 118 12.99 1.15 -4.64
CA THR A 118 13.51 1.19 -6.02
C THR A 118 13.89 2.64 -6.32
N ALA A 119 15.17 2.86 -6.59
CA ALA A 119 15.70 4.14 -7.08
C ALA A 119 15.10 4.51 -8.44
#